data_AF-A0AAE1RQ41-F1
#
_entry.id   AF-A0AAE1RQ41-F1
#
_cell.length_a   1.000
_cell.length_b   1.000
_cell.length_c   1.000
_cell.angle_alpha   90.00
_cell.angle_beta   90.00
_cell.angle_gamma   90.00
#
_symmetry.space_group_name_H-M   'P 1'
#
loop_
_entity.id
_entity.type
_entity.pdbx_description
1 polymer ?
#
loop_
_entity_poly.entity_id
_entity_poly.type
_entity_poly.pdbx_seq_one_letter_code
_entity_poly.pdbx_strand_id
1 'polypeptide(L)'
;MQIEIPIKIQSFSKFLFEDTPKEKIPLAPPVNFGWPIIGETIQFLKALHYGLVHEFVQEKSKKYNSNVFKTSLLGQKVAIFSRPSANKFIFTRGNKFLTYWRPNSAKKLFLSTSFVPIEHDTKRAQNVMSYFLNSQNVETLISTMDSMSHLHLQNLWKGKDEARVYDLVKLFTFSLSIRVFMGIEDSDKILNLYEKFNIFTRGLLIVDIKFPGTTFCKAMRAGNELRKEMKAIIEERRAELLENPNLSKIYLSFGATQKNGEYFPNPTKFDPCRFEGNGLVPYTLVPFGEGHKMCPGKEFARILILVFLHHVLQNFRWEAKAPSEKILHQYKELSVNVVRLSIWKDGDALPFTHIIINE
;
A
#
# COMPACT_ATOMS: atom_id res chain seq x y z
N MET A 1 -14.03 19.74 45.45
CA MET A 1 -14.22 21.13 44.99
C MET A 1 -13.43 21.27 43.70
N GLN A 2 -14.14 21.37 42.56
CA GLN A 2 -13.56 21.55 41.23
C GLN A 2 -12.79 22.87 41.17
N ILE A 3 -11.62 22.86 40.53
CA ILE A 3 -10.95 24.08 40.08
C ILE A 3 -10.86 23.96 38.56
N GLU A 4 -11.75 24.69 37.87
CA GLU A 4 -11.66 24.97 36.45
C GLU A 4 -10.67 26.11 36.22
N ILE A 5 -9.79 25.98 35.23
CA ILE A 5 -9.10 27.10 34.60
C ILE A 5 -9.30 26.98 33.09
N PRO A 6 -9.86 28.00 32.40
CA PRO A 6 -10.24 27.92 31.00
C PRO A 6 -9.05 28.32 30.10
N ILE A 7 -8.63 27.42 29.21
CA ILE A 7 -7.71 27.79 28.13
C ILE A 7 -8.55 28.26 26.93
N LYS A 8 -8.54 29.59 26.71
CA LYS A 8 -9.22 30.30 25.62
C LYS A 8 -8.83 29.75 24.25
N ILE A 9 -9.85 29.42 23.45
CA ILE A 9 -9.83 28.95 22.05
C ILE A 9 -9.29 29.99 21.03
N GLN A 10 -8.86 31.18 21.47
CA GLN A 10 -8.47 32.28 20.58
C GLN A 10 -7.06 32.19 19.98
N SER A 11 -6.19 31.30 20.48
CA SER A 11 -4.82 31.14 19.95
C SER A 11 -4.69 30.17 18.78
N PHE A 12 -5.76 29.44 18.41
CA PHE A 12 -5.72 28.46 17.32
C PHE A 12 -6.01 29.05 15.93
N SER A 13 -6.69 30.21 15.86
CA SER A 13 -7.11 30.81 14.58
C SER A 13 -6.04 31.67 13.92
N LYS A 14 -5.09 32.22 14.68
CA LYS A 14 -4.12 33.19 14.14
C LYS A 14 -2.96 32.54 13.35
N PHE A 15 -2.72 31.23 13.53
CA PHE A 15 -1.59 30.53 12.92
C PHE A 15 -1.95 29.76 11.63
N LEU A 16 -3.24 29.64 11.29
CA LEU A 16 -3.71 28.88 10.13
C LEU A 16 -3.95 29.74 8.87
N PHE A 17 -3.86 31.06 8.99
CA PHE A 17 -4.20 31.99 7.92
C PHE A 17 -3.11 33.05 7.75
N GLU A 18 -1.97 32.64 7.17
CA GLU A 18 -1.15 33.55 6.38
C GLU A 18 -1.55 33.39 4.90
N ASP A 19 -2.18 34.45 4.41
CA ASP A 19 -2.44 34.87 3.04
C ASP A 19 -2.80 33.82 1.97
N THR A 20 -4.10 33.52 1.88
CA THR A 20 -4.77 33.24 0.60
C THR A 20 -6.17 33.89 0.60
N PRO A 21 -6.72 34.29 -0.57
CA PRO A 21 -8.00 35.01 -0.65
C PRO A 21 -9.15 34.18 -0.06
N LYS A 22 -10.03 34.86 0.69
CA LYS A 22 -11.14 34.29 1.47
C LYS A 22 -12.15 33.52 0.61
N GLU A 23 -11.96 32.21 0.44
CA GLU A 23 -13.09 31.29 0.27
C GLU A 23 -13.71 31.03 1.64
N LYS A 24 -15.04 31.21 1.77
CA LYS A 24 -15.80 30.87 2.98
C LYS A 24 -15.71 29.35 3.21
N ILE A 25 -14.78 28.90 4.06
CA ILE A 25 -14.71 27.51 4.51
C ILE A 25 -15.98 27.20 5.32
N PRO A 26 -16.83 26.22 4.92
CA PRO A 26 -17.99 25.83 5.70
C PRO A 26 -17.58 25.34 7.09
N LEU A 27 -18.31 25.77 8.13
CA LEU A 27 -18.00 25.49 9.55
C LEU A 27 -18.00 23.98 9.90
N ALA A 28 -18.57 23.13 9.05
CA ALA A 28 -18.54 21.68 9.18
C ALA A 28 -18.30 21.01 7.82
N PRO A 29 -17.57 19.88 7.75
CA PRO A 29 -17.38 19.16 6.50
C PRO A 29 -18.74 18.72 5.93
N PRO A 30 -18.97 18.86 4.62
CA PRO A 30 -20.13 18.30 3.94
C PRO A 30 -20.34 16.82 4.27
N VAL A 31 -21.59 16.42 4.48
CA VAL A 31 -21.94 15.08 4.98
C VAL A 31 -22.87 14.37 4.01
N ASN A 32 -22.52 13.15 3.65
CA ASN A 32 -23.43 12.21 3.00
C ASN A 32 -23.04 10.79 3.39
N PHE A 33 -23.84 10.14 4.22
CA PHE A 33 -23.54 8.78 4.67
C PHE A 33 -23.97 7.69 3.70
N GLY A 34 -24.62 8.01 2.57
CA GLY A 34 -25.09 7.00 1.60
C GLY A 34 -26.22 6.13 2.14
N TRP A 35 -26.26 4.86 1.71
CA TRP A 35 -27.30 3.91 2.11
C TRP A 35 -27.28 3.60 3.62
N PRO A 36 -28.43 3.30 4.24
CA PRO A 36 -28.46 2.81 5.62
C PRO A 36 -27.52 1.63 5.82
N ILE A 37 -26.76 1.62 6.92
CA ILE A 37 -25.81 0.57 7.34
C ILE A 37 -24.55 0.46 6.47
N ILE A 38 -24.67 0.27 5.15
CA ILE A 38 -23.52 0.05 4.24
C ILE A 38 -22.95 1.32 3.65
N GLY A 39 -23.66 2.44 3.71
CA GLY A 39 -23.22 3.72 3.19
C GLY A 39 -22.81 3.70 1.72
N GLU A 40 -21.60 4.13 1.43
CA GLU A 40 -21.03 4.17 0.08
C GLU A 40 -19.99 3.06 -0.15
N THR A 41 -20.02 2.03 0.71
CA THR A 41 -19.05 0.93 0.73
C THR A 41 -18.94 0.21 -0.61
N ILE A 42 -20.05 -0.05 -1.31
CA ILE A 42 -20.02 -0.77 -2.59
C ILE A 42 -19.27 0.05 -3.64
N GLN A 43 -19.59 1.34 -3.77
CA GLN A 43 -18.92 2.24 -4.70
C GLN A 43 -17.44 2.39 -4.35
N PHE A 44 -17.12 2.52 -3.07
CA PHE A 44 -15.74 2.60 -2.61
C PHE A 44 -14.96 1.30 -2.85
N LEU A 45 -15.53 0.13 -2.58
CA LEU A 45 -14.89 -1.17 -2.85
C LEU A 45 -14.73 -1.41 -4.35
N LYS A 46 -15.67 -0.96 -5.17
CA LYS A 46 -15.52 -0.93 -6.63
C LYS A 46 -14.37 -0.02 -7.04
N ALA A 47 -14.34 1.22 -6.55
CA ALA A 47 -13.25 2.15 -6.83
C ALA A 47 -11.89 1.61 -6.37
N LEU A 48 -11.84 0.96 -5.20
CA LEU A 48 -10.66 0.26 -4.70
C LEU A 48 -10.21 -0.85 -5.66
N HIS A 49 -11.16 -1.70 -6.09
CA HIS A 49 -10.91 -2.80 -7.03
C HIS A 49 -10.34 -2.33 -8.38
N TYR A 50 -10.82 -1.20 -8.88
CA TYR A 50 -10.36 -0.64 -10.16
C TYR A 50 -9.15 0.32 -10.00
N GLY A 51 -8.62 0.55 -8.79
CA GLY A 51 -7.57 1.56 -8.58
C GLY A 51 -8.02 3.02 -8.72
N LEU A 52 -9.34 3.23 -8.69
CA LEU A 52 -10.04 4.49 -8.94
C LEU A 52 -10.49 5.18 -7.65
N VAL A 53 -9.90 4.83 -6.49
CA VAL A 53 -10.21 5.52 -5.22
C VAL A 53 -9.99 7.04 -5.34
N HIS A 54 -8.98 7.44 -6.10
CA HIS A 54 -8.72 8.84 -6.39
C HIS A 54 -9.90 9.51 -7.13
N GLU A 55 -10.50 8.85 -8.13
CA GLU A 55 -11.69 9.36 -8.83
C GLU A 55 -12.89 9.46 -7.88
N PHE A 56 -13.13 8.43 -7.08
CA PHE A 56 -14.18 8.45 -6.04
C PHE A 56 -14.03 9.65 -5.10
N VAL A 57 -12.80 9.97 -4.68
CA VAL A 57 -12.52 11.14 -3.82
C VAL A 57 -12.68 12.45 -4.61
N GLN A 58 -12.16 12.53 -5.84
CA GLN A 58 -12.23 13.72 -6.67
C GLN A 58 -13.67 14.10 -7.06
N GLU A 59 -14.48 13.13 -7.46
CA GLU A 59 -15.90 13.32 -7.77
C GLU A 59 -16.65 13.91 -6.58
N LYS A 60 -16.39 13.39 -5.37
CA LYS A 60 -16.98 13.91 -4.14
C LYS A 60 -16.46 15.28 -3.78
N SER A 61 -15.17 15.52 -3.93
CA SER A 61 -14.59 16.82 -3.67
C SER A 61 -15.17 17.89 -4.59
N LYS A 62 -15.36 17.58 -5.87
CA LYS A 62 -16.06 18.45 -6.84
C LYS A 62 -17.53 18.66 -6.44
N LYS A 63 -18.26 17.58 -6.16
CA LYS A 63 -19.68 17.63 -5.77
C LYS A 63 -19.91 18.50 -4.52
N TYR A 64 -19.04 18.41 -3.53
CA TYR A 64 -19.15 19.13 -2.27
C TYR A 64 -18.45 20.49 -2.28
N ASN A 65 -17.78 20.85 -3.37
CA ASN A 65 -16.85 21.97 -3.44
C ASN A 65 -15.91 22.02 -2.20
N SER A 66 -15.38 20.86 -1.81
CA SER A 66 -14.61 20.70 -0.57
C SER A 66 -13.60 19.55 -0.65
N ASN A 67 -12.39 19.78 -0.12
CA ASN A 67 -11.34 18.77 0.00
C ASN A 67 -11.42 17.96 1.30
N VAL A 68 -12.48 18.19 2.09
CA VAL A 68 -12.80 17.46 3.31
C VAL A 68 -14.29 17.16 3.34
N PHE A 69 -14.67 15.90 3.50
CA PHE A 69 -16.08 15.50 3.58
C PHE A 69 -16.26 14.24 4.45
N LYS A 70 -17.48 14.02 4.94
CA LYS A 70 -17.86 12.85 5.74
C LYS A 70 -18.72 11.88 4.92
N THR A 71 -18.41 10.60 5.02
CA THR A 71 -19.17 9.50 4.40
C THR A 71 -19.23 8.28 5.33
N SER A 72 -19.93 7.22 4.92
CA SER A 72 -19.94 5.93 5.62
C SER A 72 -19.32 4.85 4.74
N LEU A 73 -18.21 4.26 5.20
CA LEU A 73 -17.48 3.20 4.52
C LEU A 73 -17.26 2.02 5.47
N LEU A 74 -17.50 0.80 4.99
CA LEU A 74 -17.37 -0.45 5.74
C LEU A 74 -18.10 -0.42 7.10
N GLY A 75 -19.29 0.16 7.10
CA GLY A 75 -20.14 0.32 8.30
C GLY A 75 -19.64 1.37 9.29
N GLN A 76 -18.72 2.25 8.91
CA GLN A 76 -18.15 3.28 9.77
C GLN A 76 -18.32 4.68 9.18
N LYS A 77 -18.72 5.63 10.03
CA LYS A 77 -18.68 7.06 9.68
C LYS A 77 -17.21 7.51 9.62
N VAL A 78 -16.77 7.99 8.46
CA VAL A 78 -15.39 8.40 8.19
C VAL A 78 -15.34 9.81 7.63
N ALA A 79 -14.26 10.54 7.96
CA ALA A 79 -13.88 11.78 7.29
C ALA A 79 -12.73 11.50 6.32
N ILE A 80 -12.85 12.01 5.09
CA ILE A 80 -11.84 11.90 4.03
C ILE A 80 -11.18 13.27 3.86
N PHE A 81 -9.85 13.26 3.76
CA PHE A 81 -9.01 14.43 3.52
C PHE A 81 -8.14 14.19 2.28
N SER A 82 -8.01 15.19 1.41
CA SER A 82 -7.25 15.09 0.15
C SER A 82 -6.17 16.17 -0.05
N ARG A 83 -5.89 17.01 0.97
CA ARG A 83 -4.88 18.09 0.92
C ARG A 83 -3.54 17.72 1.59
N PRO A 84 -2.39 18.23 1.10
CA PRO A 84 -1.09 18.02 1.74
C PRO A 84 -1.03 18.52 3.19
N SER A 85 -1.75 19.60 3.53
CA SER A 85 -1.83 20.10 4.91
C SER A 85 -2.41 19.07 5.88
N ALA A 86 -3.40 18.28 5.44
CA ALA A 86 -3.95 17.17 6.21
C ALA A 86 -2.95 16.02 6.35
N ASN A 87 -2.23 15.67 5.28
CA ASN A 87 -1.15 14.68 5.33
C ASN A 87 -0.08 15.12 6.36
N LYS A 88 0.41 16.37 6.25
CA LYS A 88 1.37 16.96 7.18
C LYS A 88 0.87 16.91 8.63
N PHE A 89 -0.37 17.32 8.89
CA PHE A 89 -0.95 17.24 10.24
C PHE A 89 -0.94 15.81 10.79
N ILE A 90 -1.35 14.83 9.98
CA ILE A 90 -1.47 13.43 10.42
C ILE A 90 -0.10 12.78 10.64
N PHE A 91 0.92 13.14 9.85
CA PHE A 91 2.27 12.62 10.01
C PHE A 91 3.06 13.31 11.13
N THR A 92 2.85 14.60 11.36
CA THR A 92 3.62 15.37 12.36
C THR A 92 2.98 15.39 13.74
N ARG A 93 1.64 15.45 13.81
CA ARG A 93 0.88 15.63 15.07
C ARG A 93 -0.21 14.59 15.27
N GLY A 94 -0.48 13.75 14.27
CA GLY A 94 -1.58 12.80 14.30
C GLY A 94 -1.55 11.84 15.48
N ASN A 95 -0.39 11.41 15.97
CA ASN A 95 -0.32 10.46 17.10
C ASN A 95 -0.93 11.02 18.40
N LYS A 96 -0.96 12.34 18.58
CA LYS A 96 -1.57 12.98 19.76
C LYS A 96 -3.09 13.01 19.70
N PHE A 97 -3.68 12.92 18.51
CA PHE A 97 -5.09 13.20 18.29
C PHE A 97 -5.85 12.06 17.58
N LEU A 98 -5.13 11.11 16.96
CA LEU A 98 -5.67 10.11 16.05
C LEU A 98 -5.06 8.74 16.32
N THR A 99 -5.89 7.71 16.29
CA THR A 99 -5.47 6.30 16.30
C THR A 99 -5.75 5.66 14.95
N TYR A 100 -4.89 4.73 14.54
CA TYR A 100 -5.07 3.99 13.29
C TYR A 100 -6.34 3.13 13.34
N TRP A 101 -7.13 3.16 12.26
CA TRP A 101 -8.33 2.34 12.13
C TRP A 101 -8.17 1.25 11.08
N ARG A 102 -8.75 0.08 11.37
CA ARG A 102 -8.81 -1.07 10.46
C ARG A 102 -10.26 -1.53 10.27
N PRO A 103 -10.63 -2.00 9.06
CA PRO A 103 -11.86 -2.76 8.85
C PRO A 103 -11.94 -3.96 9.80
N ASN A 104 -13.15 -4.31 10.23
CA ASN A 104 -13.36 -5.44 11.13
C ASN A 104 -12.89 -6.77 10.52
N SER A 105 -13.02 -6.94 9.21
CA SER A 105 -12.46 -8.07 8.46
C SER A 105 -10.94 -8.18 8.65
N ALA A 106 -10.21 -7.09 8.45
CA ALA A 106 -8.78 -7.03 8.68
C ALA A 106 -8.40 -7.30 10.15
N LYS A 107 -9.13 -6.74 11.13
CA LYS A 107 -8.89 -7.00 12.56
C LYS A 107 -9.10 -8.47 12.96
N LYS A 108 -10.10 -9.13 12.37
CA LYS A 108 -10.41 -10.54 12.66
C LYS A 108 -9.41 -11.49 12.00
N LEU A 109 -8.91 -11.13 10.81
CA LEU A 109 -7.91 -11.90 10.09
C LEU A 109 -6.51 -11.75 10.69
N PHE A 110 -6.15 -10.52 11.08
CA PHE A 110 -4.92 -10.18 11.78
C PHE A 110 -5.17 -10.02 13.28
N LEU A 111 -5.00 -11.11 14.02
CA LEU A 111 -5.10 -11.13 15.49
C LEU A 111 -3.93 -10.35 16.15
N SER A 112 -2.81 -10.20 15.45
CA SER A 112 -1.71 -9.29 15.79
C SER A 112 -1.73 -8.02 14.94
N THR A 113 -1.09 -6.95 15.40
CA THR A 113 -1.04 -5.58 14.87
C THR A 113 -0.32 -5.41 13.52
N SER A 114 -0.16 -6.46 12.71
CA SER A 114 0.86 -6.55 11.67
C SER A 114 0.56 -5.95 10.28
N PHE A 115 -0.54 -5.20 10.07
CA PHE A 115 -0.81 -4.56 8.75
C PHE A 115 -0.44 -3.08 8.66
N VAL A 116 -0.42 -2.40 9.80
CA VAL A 116 0.06 -1.04 10.02
C VAL A 116 0.53 -1.02 11.46
N PRO A 117 1.83 -0.87 11.69
CA PRO A 117 2.39 -0.99 13.02
C PRO A 117 1.84 0.09 13.97
N ILE A 118 1.50 -0.29 15.21
CA ILE A 118 1.43 0.67 16.32
C ILE A 118 2.86 1.23 16.51
N GLU A 119 3.03 2.40 17.12
CA GLU A 119 4.36 3.00 17.31
C GLU A 119 5.42 2.02 17.85
N HIS A 120 5.02 1.13 18.76
CA HIS A 120 5.86 0.04 19.27
C HIS A 120 6.22 -1.02 18.20
N ASP A 121 5.24 -1.46 17.40
CA ASP A 121 5.48 -2.38 16.29
C ASP A 121 6.32 -1.74 15.18
N THR A 122 6.24 -0.42 15.01
CA THR A 122 7.00 0.30 13.98
C THR A 122 8.46 0.26 14.36
N LYS A 123 8.78 0.57 15.63
CA LYS A 123 10.15 0.45 16.15
C LYS A 123 10.66 -0.98 16.06
N ARG A 124 9.85 -1.97 16.44
CA ARG A 124 10.23 -3.39 16.31
C ARG A 124 10.53 -3.76 14.85
N ALA A 125 9.66 -3.39 13.91
CA ALA A 125 9.87 -3.65 12.50
C ALA A 125 11.09 -2.89 11.94
N GLN A 126 11.29 -1.62 12.34
CA GLN A 126 12.48 -0.84 11.99
C GLN A 126 13.75 -1.49 12.50
N ASN A 127 13.76 -2.02 13.73
CA ASN A 127 14.90 -2.74 14.30
C ASN A 127 15.18 -4.06 13.56
N VAL A 128 14.14 -4.78 13.14
CA VAL A 128 14.33 -5.97 12.29
C VAL A 128 14.91 -5.57 10.94
N MET A 129 14.39 -4.50 10.30
CA MET A 129 14.91 -4.04 9.01
C MET A 129 16.34 -3.51 9.10
N SER A 130 16.71 -2.83 10.19
CA SER A 130 18.07 -2.30 10.37
C SER A 130 19.12 -3.40 10.49
N TYR A 131 18.75 -4.58 11.00
CA TYR A 131 19.62 -5.75 10.95
C TYR A 131 19.97 -6.15 9.51
N PHE A 132 18.99 -6.18 8.60
CA PHE A 132 19.23 -6.57 7.20
C PHE A 132 19.89 -5.48 6.36
N LEU A 133 19.65 -4.21 6.67
CA LEU A 133 20.10 -3.06 5.89
C LEU A 133 21.39 -2.42 6.41
N ASN A 134 22.05 -3.03 7.40
CA ASN A 134 23.34 -2.54 7.89
C ASN A 134 24.49 -2.93 6.95
N SER A 135 25.67 -2.34 7.16
CA SER A 135 26.85 -2.58 6.34
C SER A 135 27.37 -4.02 6.35
N GLN A 136 26.99 -4.84 7.32
CA GLN A 136 27.44 -6.23 7.45
C GLN A 136 26.54 -7.22 6.70
N ASN A 137 25.23 -6.96 6.64
CA ASN A 137 24.24 -7.90 6.13
C ASN A 137 23.63 -7.49 4.78
N VAL A 138 23.79 -6.22 4.37
CA VAL A 138 23.18 -5.69 3.14
C VAL A 138 23.68 -6.41 1.89
N GLU A 139 24.95 -6.83 1.86
CA GLU A 139 25.51 -7.56 0.72
C GLU A 139 24.84 -8.94 0.57
N THR A 140 24.71 -9.68 1.68
CA THR A 140 24.00 -10.97 1.71
C THR A 140 22.53 -10.83 1.30
N LEU A 141 21.88 -9.73 1.73
CA LEU A 141 20.51 -9.42 1.33
C LEU A 141 20.40 -9.20 -0.19
N ILE A 142 21.28 -8.36 -0.74
CA ILE A 142 21.31 -8.05 -2.19
C ILE A 142 21.63 -9.32 -2.99
N SER A 143 22.61 -10.11 -2.57
CA SER A 143 22.98 -11.38 -3.21
C SER A 143 21.82 -12.38 -3.22
N THR A 144 21.05 -12.45 -2.13
CA THR A 144 19.83 -13.27 -2.06
C THR A 144 18.77 -12.77 -3.03
N MET A 145 18.52 -11.46 -3.07
CA MET A 145 17.57 -10.85 -4.00
C MET A 145 17.96 -11.09 -5.46
N ASP A 146 19.24 -10.93 -5.78
CA ASP A 146 19.82 -11.13 -7.10
C ASP A 146 19.64 -12.57 -7.58
N SER A 147 20.13 -13.52 -6.78
CA SER A 147 20.04 -14.96 -7.06
C SER A 147 18.60 -15.42 -7.24
N MET A 148 17.69 -15.00 -6.33
CA MET A 148 16.28 -15.38 -6.44
C MET A 148 15.58 -14.72 -7.63
N SER A 149 15.93 -13.47 -7.99
CA SER A 149 15.38 -12.79 -9.17
C SER A 149 15.79 -13.53 -10.44
N HIS A 150 17.08 -13.84 -10.57
CA HIS A 150 17.63 -14.58 -11.69
C HIS A 150 16.95 -15.94 -11.85
N LEU A 151 16.92 -16.76 -10.79
CA LEU A 151 16.29 -18.09 -10.81
C LEU A 151 14.80 -18.02 -11.10
N HIS A 152 14.08 -17.05 -10.54
CA HIS A 152 12.65 -16.88 -10.79
C HIS A 152 12.37 -16.63 -12.28
N LEU A 153 13.11 -15.70 -12.89
CA LEU A 153 12.96 -15.37 -14.31
C LEU A 153 13.40 -16.52 -15.21
N GLN A 154 14.53 -17.16 -14.90
CA GLN A 154 15.02 -18.32 -15.65
C GLN A 154 14.02 -19.48 -15.66
N ASN A 155 13.42 -19.80 -14.51
CA ASN A 155 12.57 -20.97 -14.38
C ASN A 155 11.11 -20.72 -14.79
N LEU A 156 10.61 -19.49 -14.61
CA LEU A 156 9.18 -19.21 -14.75
C LEU A 156 8.83 -18.27 -15.91
N TRP A 157 9.81 -17.60 -16.52
CA TRP A 157 9.59 -16.66 -17.62
C TRP A 157 10.28 -17.12 -18.91
N LYS A 158 11.54 -17.56 -18.83
CA LYS A 158 12.31 -18.00 -20.00
C LYS A 158 11.61 -19.17 -20.71
N GLY A 159 11.55 -19.10 -22.03
CA GLY A 159 10.92 -20.12 -22.88
C GLY A 159 9.39 -20.06 -22.94
N LYS A 160 8.76 -19.05 -22.33
CA LYS A 160 7.32 -18.81 -22.46
C LYS A 160 7.05 -17.66 -23.42
N ASP A 161 6.05 -17.83 -24.28
CA ASP A 161 5.56 -16.76 -25.15
C ASP A 161 4.78 -15.70 -24.35
N GLU A 162 4.19 -16.08 -23.22
CA GLU A 162 3.34 -15.23 -22.40
C GLU A 162 3.58 -15.44 -20.91
N ALA A 163 3.53 -14.35 -20.14
CA ALA A 163 3.68 -14.38 -18.69
C ALA A 163 2.58 -13.58 -17.99
N ARG A 164 1.97 -14.19 -16.97
CA ARG A 164 1.07 -13.50 -16.03
C ARG A 164 1.90 -12.76 -14.99
N VAL A 165 2.34 -11.55 -15.34
CA VAL A 165 3.33 -10.77 -14.55
C VAL A 165 2.91 -10.65 -13.09
N TYR A 166 1.64 -10.31 -12.85
CA TYR A 166 1.15 -10.12 -11.50
C TYR A 166 1.29 -11.37 -10.62
N ASP A 167 0.86 -12.54 -11.13
CA ASP A 167 0.90 -13.79 -10.39
C ASP A 167 2.34 -14.22 -10.11
N LEU A 168 3.21 -14.08 -11.11
CA LEU A 168 4.63 -14.45 -11.02
C LEU A 168 5.38 -13.53 -10.05
N VAL A 169 5.21 -12.21 -10.15
CA VAL A 169 5.83 -11.25 -9.22
C VAL A 169 5.28 -11.40 -7.79
N LYS A 170 3.98 -11.71 -7.64
CA LYS A 170 3.39 -12.00 -6.33
C LYS A 170 3.99 -13.25 -5.69
N LEU A 171 4.20 -14.31 -6.49
CA LEU A 171 4.89 -15.52 -6.03
C LEU A 171 6.34 -15.21 -5.65
N PHE A 172 7.08 -14.50 -6.51
CA PHE A 172 8.47 -14.09 -6.25
C PHE A 172 8.63 -13.33 -4.94
N THR A 173 7.86 -12.26 -4.76
CA THR A 173 7.95 -11.39 -3.58
C THR A 173 7.56 -12.14 -2.30
N PHE A 174 6.58 -13.04 -2.36
CA PHE A 174 6.23 -13.90 -1.23
C PHE A 174 7.36 -14.87 -0.89
N SER A 175 7.87 -15.61 -1.88
CA SER A 175 8.95 -16.58 -1.68
C SER A 175 10.22 -15.94 -1.12
N LEU A 176 10.61 -14.78 -1.66
CA LEU A 176 11.74 -14.00 -1.13
C LEU A 176 11.50 -13.57 0.32
N SER A 177 10.31 -13.07 0.63
CA SER A 177 9.98 -12.64 2.00
C SER A 177 10.05 -13.80 2.99
N ILE A 178 9.55 -14.97 2.62
CA ILE A 178 9.61 -16.18 3.44
C ILE A 178 11.06 -16.63 3.63
N ARG A 179 11.89 -16.61 2.57
CA ARG A 179 13.29 -16.98 2.68
C ARG A 179 14.08 -16.01 3.55
N VAL A 180 13.96 -14.71 3.31
CA VAL A 180 14.72 -13.68 4.05
C VAL A 180 14.29 -13.59 5.52
N PHE A 181 12.99 -13.53 5.79
CA PHE A 181 12.51 -13.24 7.15
C PHE A 181 12.26 -14.49 7.99
N MET A 182 12.00 -15.64 7.37
CA MET A 182 11.74 -16.89 8.10
C MET A 182 12.87 -17.90 7.95
N GLY A 183 13.82 -17.68 7.03
CA GLY A 183 14.91 -18.62 6.78
C GLY A 183 14.45 -19.94 6.18
N ILE A 184 13.27 -19.96 5.53
CA ILE A 184 12.74 -21.18 4.90
C ILE A 184 13.25 -21.24 3.46
N GLU A 185 13.96 -22.32 3.14
CA GLU A 185 14.49 -22.56 1.79
C GLU A 185 13.68 -23.57 0.99
N ASP A 186 12.98 -24.47 1.68
CA ASP A 186 12.14 -25.53 1.10
C ASP A 186 11.02 -24.96 0.22
N SER A 187 11.05 -25.34 -1.06
CA SER A 187 10.15 -24.77 -2.07
C SER A 187 8.72 -25.25 -1.92
N ASP A 188 8.50 -26.51 -1.51
CA ASP A 188 7.16 -27.07 -1.34
C ASP A 188 6.45 -26.43 -0.14
N LYS A 189 7.18 -26.21 0.95
CA LYS A 189 6.71 -25.48 2.12
C LYS A 189 6.36 -24.04 1.78
N ILE A 190 7.19 -23.35 0.98
CA ILE A 190 6.90 -21.98 0.52
C ILE A 190 5.64 -21.95 -0.35
N LEU A 191 5.48 -22.88 -1.29
CA LEU A 191 4.31 -22.96 -2.16
C LEU A 191 3.03 -23.24 -1.36
N ASN A 192 3.08 -24.17 -0.42
CA ASN A 192 1.97 -24.47 0.48
C ASN A 192 1.58 -23.27 1.37
N LEU A 193 2.55 -22.45 1.79
CA LEU A 193 2.28 -21.19 2.48
C LEU A 193 1.68 -20.14 1.53
N TYR A 194 2.17 -20.06 0.29
CA TYR A 194 1.70 -19.13 -0.73
C TYR A 194 0.23 -19.35 -1.11
N GLU A 195 -0.19 -20.60 -1.25
CA GLU A 195 -1.59 -20.95 -1.53
C GLU A 195 -2.52 -20.46 -0.42
N LYS A 196 -2.14 -20.72 0.84
CA LYS A 196 -2.90 -20.22 1.99
C LYS A 196 -2.90 -18.70 2.05
N PHE A 197 -1.77 -18.05 1.75
CA PHE A 197 -1.65 -16.60 1.66
C PHE A 197 -2.57 -16.00 0.59
N ASN A 198 -2.70 -16.64 -0.56
CA ASN A 198 -3.62 -16.23 -1.62
C ASN A 198 -5.09 -16.28 -1.19
N ILE A 199 -5.49 -17.31 -0.44
CA ILE A 199 -6.85 -17.41 0.11
C ILE A 199 -7.07 -16.36 1.21
N PHE A 200 -6.08 -16.21 2.08
CA PHE A 200 -6.11 -15.27 3.20
C PHE A 200 -6.25 -13.81 2.72
N THR A 201 -5.45 -13.38 1.74
CA THR A 201 -5.44 -12.00 1.24
C THR A 201 -6.78 -11.58 0.61
N ARG A 202 -7.56 -12.52 0.07
CA ARG A 202 -8.92 -12.27 -0.45
C ARG A 202 -9.91 -11.82 0.62
N GLY A 203 -9.62 -12.06 1.90
CA GLY A 203 -10.50 -11.71 3.02
C GLY A 203 -10.26 -10.32 3.64
N LEU A 204 -9.22 -9.59 3.23
CA LEU A 204 -8.76 -8.41 3.98
C LEU A 204 -9.67 -7.19 3.87
N LEU A 205 -10.28 -6.97 2.69
CA LEU A 205 -11.09 -5.79 2.39
C LEU A 205 -12.48 -6.18 1.89
N ILE A 206 -13.13 -7.10 2.62
CA ILE A 206 -14.52 -7.51 2.38
C ILE A 206 -15.38 -7.25 3.61
N VAL A 207 -16.70 -7.26 3.41
CA VAL A 207 -17.67 -7.28 4.51
C VAL A 207 -17.55 -8.62 5.23
N ASP A 208 -17.43 -8.59 6.55
CA ASP A 208 -17.08 -9.72 7.41
C ASP A 208 -18.27 -10.63 7.78
N ILE A 209 -19.03 -11.05 6.76
CA ILE A 209 -20.22 -11.92 6.91
C ILE A 209 -19.78 -13.35 7.26
N LYS A 210 -20.11 -13.77 8.49
CA LYS A 210 -19.85 -15.11 9.02
C LYS A 210 -20.97 -16.07 8.62
N PHE A 211 -20.93 -16.56 7.38
CA PHE A 211 -21.79 -17.63 6.91
C PHE A 211 -20.94 -18.73 6.24
N PRO A 212 -21.20 -20.03 6.47
CA PRO A 212 -20.41 -21.10 5.88
C PRO A 212 -20.28 -20.96 4.36
N GLY A 213 -19.06 -21.15 3.83
CA GLY A 213 -18.79 -21.03 2.39
C GLY A 213 -18.44 -19.62 1.89
N THR A 214 -18.65 -18.55 2.67
CA THR A 214 -18.28 -17.19 2.24
C THR A 214 -16.76 -17.02 2.11
N THR A 215 -16.33 -16.06 1.28
CA THR A 215 -14.91 -15.67 1.13
C THR A 215 -14.29 -15.31 2.48
N PHE A 216 -15.03 -14.66 3.37
CA PHE A 216 -14.56 -14.30 4.70
C PHE A 216 -14.27 -15.54 5.56
N CYS A 217 -15.17 -16.52 5.57
CA CYS A 217 -14.96 -17.77 6.30
C CYS A 217 -13.77 -18.58 5.75
N LYS A 218 -13.61 -18.64 4.42
CA LYS A 218 -12.46 -19.29 3.77
C LYS A 218 -11.14 -18.60 4.14
N ALA A 219 -11.10 -17.26 4.08
CA ALA A 219 -9.94 -16.47 4.47
C ALA A 219 -9.59 -16.62 5.96
N MET A 220 -10.60 -16.69 6.85
CA MET A 220 -10.40 -16.94 8.28
C MET A 220 -9.75 -18.30 8.54
N ARG A 221 -10.21 -19.36 7.86
CA ARG A 221 -9.60 -20.71 7.96
C ARG A 221 -8.16 -20.70 7.46
N ALA A 222 -7.90 -20.14 6.28
CA ALA A 222 -6.55 -20.01 5.73
C ALA A 222 -5.62 -19.19 6.65
N GLY A 223 -6.13 -18.10 7.23
CA GLY A 223 -5.39 -17.29 8.19
C GLY A 223 -5.08 -18.02 9.50
N ASN A 224 -5.97 -18.91 9.96
CA ASN A 224 -5.70 -19.76 11.13
C ASN A 224 -4.59 -20.77 10.86
N GLU A 225 -4.62 -21.43 9.70
CA GLU A 225 -3.56 -22.39 9.31
C GLU A 225 -2.21 -21.69 9.11
N LEU A 226 -2.18 -20.55 8.41
CA LEU A 226 -0.97 -19.72 8.29
C LEU A 226 -0.41 -19.35 9.67
N ARG A 227 -1.27 -18.87 10.57
CA ARG A 227 -0.85 -18.50 11.92
C ARG A 227 -0.34 -19.70 12.71
N LYS A 228 -0.92 -20.89 12.53
CA LYS A 228 -0.45 -22.12 13.19
C LYS A 228 0.94 -22.51 12.71
N GLU A 229 1.18 -22.49 11.40
CA GLU A 229 2.50 -22.79 10.81
C GLU A 229 3.54 -21.73 11.19
N MET A 230 3.17 -20.43 11.08
CA MET A 230 4.03 -19.34 11.52
C MET A 230 4.32 -19.41 13.01
N LYS A 231 3.31 -19.70 13.86
CA LYS A 231 3.52 -19.89 15.30
C LYS A 231 4.42 -21.07 15.57
N ALA A 232 4.33 -22.19 14.87
CA ALA A 232 5.27 -23.30 15.09
C ALA A 232 6.73 -22.84 14.85
N ILE A 233 6.97 -22.08 13.78
CA ILE A 233 8.28 -21.52 13.42
C ILE A 233 8.71 -20.41 14.40
N ILE A 234 7.76 -19.63 14.89
CA ILE A 234 8.01 -18.53 15.83
C ILE A 234 8.13 -19.06 17.27
N GLU A 235 7.45 -20.12 17.68
CA GLU A 235 7.53 -20.74 19.02
C GLU A 235 8.81 -21.56 19.18
N GLU A 236 9.34 -22.08 18.07
CA GLU A 236 10.75 -22.46 17.97
C GLU A 236 11.70 -21.27 18.32
N ARG A 237 11.20 -20.01 18.30
CA ARG A 237 11.98 -18.77 18.45
C ARG A 237 11.48 -17.76 19.53
N ARG A 238 10.28 -17.93 20.15
CA ARG A 238 9.53 -17.16 21.21
C ARG A 238 9.42 -15.61 21.08
N ALA A 239 8.61 -14.80 21.79
CA ALA A 239 7.38 -14.80 22.63
C ALA A 239 6.81 -13.33 22.66
N GLU A 240 5.61 -13.12 23.22
CA GLU A 240 4.49 -12.24 22.79
C GLU A 240 4.48 -10.74 23.20
N LEU A 241 3.46 -9.96 22.71
CA LEU A 241 2.49 -9.14 23.52
C LEU A 241 1.55 -8.25 22.65
N LEU A 242 0.33 -7.96 23.15
CA LEU A 242 -0.76 -7.17 22.50
C LEU A 242 -1.44 -6.17 23.48
N GLU A 243 -2.00 -5.07 22.94
CA GLU A 243 -2.64 -3.93 23.65
C GLU A 243 -4.16 -3.72 23.35
N ASN A 244 -4.80 -2.75 24.06
CA ASN A 244 -6.25 -2.43 24.18
C ASN A 244 -6.62 -0.99 23.66
N PRO A 245 -7.84 -0.68 23.12
CA PRO A 245 -8.12 0.62 22.45
C PRO A 245 -9.35 1.44 22.94
N ASN A 246 -9.41 2.74 22.57
CA ASN A 246 -10.61 3.47 22.08
C ASN A 246 -10.34 4.93 21.64
N LEU A 247 -10.47 5.27 20.33
CA LEU A 247 -10.50 6.65 19.75
C LEU A 247 -11.17 6.69 18.34
N SER A 248 -11.53 7.90 17.86
CA SER A 248 -12.18 8.21 16.57
C SER A 248 -11.29 8.01 15.32
N LYS A 249 -11.89 7.85 14.12
CA LYS A 249 -11.28 7.19 12.93
C LYS A 249 -11.16 8.11 11.70
N ILE A 250 -10.02 8.10 11.01
CA ILE A 250 -9.72 8.91 9.79
C ILE A 250 -9.15 8.02 8.67
N TYR A 251 -9.51 8.32 7.41
CA TYR A 251 -8.93 7.70 6.21
C TYR A 251 -8.07 8.69 5.42
N LEU A 252 -6.84 8.29 5.12
CA LEU A 252 -5.88 9.03 4.28
C LEU A 252 -5.89 8.46 2.86
N SER A 253 -6.06 9.31 1.85
CA SER A 253 -5.96 8.91 0.45
C SER A 253 -4.66 9.40 -0.18
N PHE A 254 -3.59 8.61 -0.08
CA PHE A 254 -2.29 8.93 -0.68
C PHE A 254 -2.39 9.14 -2.20
N GLY A 255 -3.13 8.25 -2.88
CA GLY A 255 -3.34 8.32 -4.32
C GLY A 255 -4.08 9.57 -4.77
N ALA A 256 -4.96 10.15 -3.93
CA ALA A 256 -5.65 11.39 -4.28
C ALA A 256 -4.70 12.61 -4.28
N THR A 257 -3.77 12.69 -3.33
CA THR A 257 -2.75 13.77 -3.32
C THR A 257 -1.76 13.59 -4.47
N GLN A 258 -1.32 12.36 -4.72
CA GLN A 258 -0.36 12.03 -5.80
C GLN A 258 -0.94 12.23 -7.20
N LYS A 259 -2.27 12.12 -7.36
CA LYS A 259 -2.96 12.33 -8.63
C LYS A 259 -3.59 13.73 -8.78
N ASN A 260 -3.21 14.67 -7.92
CA ASN A 260 -3.70 16.05 -8.00
C ASN A 260 -2.82 16.87 -8.97
N GLY A 261 -3.44 17.42 -10.01
CA GLY A 261 -2.79 18.26 -11.03
C GLY A 261 -2.16 19.55 -10.48
N GLU A 262 -2.58 20.01 -9.30
CA GLU A 262 -1.98 21.16 -8.61
C GLU A 262 -0.54 20.89 -8.17
N TYR A 263 -0.22 19.65 -7.80
CA TYR A 263 1.12 19.27 -7.30
C TYR A 263 1.93 18.47 -8.31
N PHE A 264 1.23 17.74 -9.19
CA PHE A 264 1.84 16.91 -10.21
C PHE A 264 1.20 17.24 -11.56
N PRO A 265 1.82 18.13 -12.37
CA PRO A 265 1.38 18.35 -13.73
C PRO A 265 1.27 17.02 -14.49
N ASN A 266 0.18 16.85 -15.24
CA ASN A 266 -0.16 15.60 -15.94
C ASN A 266 0.02 14.36 -15.05
N PRO A 267 -0.73 14.25 -13.93
CA PRO A 267 -0.47 13.26 -12.88
C PRO A 267 -0.77 11.82 -13.32
N THR A 268 -1.46 11.64 -14.43
CA THR A 268 -1.78 10.34 -15.04
C THR A 268 -0.72 9.88 -16.04
N LYS A 269 0.21 10.76 -16.45
CA LYS A 269 1.31 10.44 -17.36
C LYS A 269 2.50 9.91 -16.56
N PHE A 270 2.97 8.71 -16.91
CA PHE A 270 4.24 8.20 -16.40
C PHE A 270 5.38 9.05 -16.98
N ASP A 271 6.05 9.79 -16.11
CA ASP A 271 7.12 10.72 -16.46
C ASP A 271 8.16 10.67 -15.34
N PRO A 272 9.28 9.93 -15.52
CA PRO A 272 10.36 9.84 -14.54
C PRO A 272 11.09 11.17 -14.31
N CYS A 273 11.18 12.03 -15.33
CA CYS A 273 11.94 13.29 -15.26
C CYS A 273 11.30 14.29 -14.30
N ARG A 274 10.03 14.12 -13.92
CA ARG A 274 9.36 14.95 -12.90
C ARG A 274 10.04 14.95 -11.53
N PHE A 275 10.98 14.02 -11.30
CA PHE A 275 11.74 13.90 -10.06
C PHE A 275 13.13 14.55 -10.13
N GLU A 276 13.50 15.15 -11.26
CA GLU A 276 14.73 15.92 -11.44
C GLU A 276 14.56 17.37 -10.91
N GLY A 277 15.65 18.02 -10.49
CA GLY A 277 15.64 19.43 -10.05
C GLY A 277 15.40 19.63 -8.54
N ASN A 278 14.69 20.71 -8.18
CA ASN A 278 14.56 21.25 -6.80
C ASN A 278 13.74 20.38 -5.82
N GLY A 279 13.41 19.15 -6.19
CA GLY A 279 12.64 18.22 -5.38
C GLY A 279 11.13 18.51 -5.35
N LEU A 280 10.38 17.60 -4.73
CA LEU A 280 8.92 17.68 -4.66
C LEU A 280 8.46 18.54 -3.48
N VAL A 281 7.29 19.17 -3.62
CA VAL A 281 6.62 19.85 -2.50
C VAL A 281 6.43 18.84 -1.35
N PRO A 282 6.84 19.16 -0.12
CA PRO A 282 6.72 18.23 1.01
C PRO A 282 5.31 17.68 1.21
N TYR A 283 5.18 16.42 1.60
CA TYR A 283 3.91 15.71 1.87
C TYR A 283 2.99 15.50 0.65
N THR A 284 3.47 15.72 -0.57
CA THR A 284 2.72 15.46 -1.80
C THR A 284 2.95 14.04 -2.35
N LEU A 285 4.17 13.50 -2.21
CA LEU A 285 4.51 12.11 -2.54
C LEU A 285 4.85 11.31 -1.27
N VAL A 286 3.87 10.59 -0.72
CA VAL A 286 4.04 9.80 0.52
C VAL A 286 3.56 8.34 0.36
N PRO A 287 4.00 7.60 -0.68
CA PRO A 287 3.53 6.23 -0.94
C PRO A 287 3.93 5.24 0.15
N PHE A 288 4.98 5.55 0.89
CA PHE A 288 5.48 4.78 2.03
C PHE A 288 5.20 5.47 3.38
N GLY A 289 4.34 6.48 3.42
CA GLY A 289 4.18 7.35 4.58
C GLY A 289 5.38 8.28 4.80
N GLU A 290 5.37 9.01 5.92
CA GLU A 290 6.38 10.03 6.27
C GLU A 290 6.65 10.04 7.79
N GLY A 291 7.84 10.47 8.21
CA GLY A 291 8.22 10.58 9.63
C GLY A 291 8.14 9.26 10.40
N HIS A 292 7.63 9.28 11.65
CA HIS A 292 7.49 8.08 12.49
C HIS A 292 6.49 7.03 11.96
N LYS A 293 5.75 7.34 10.88
CA LYS A 293 4.85 6.42 10.19
C LYS A 293 5.39 5.97 8.83
N MET A 294 6.66 6.26 8.54
CA MET A 294 7.31 5.78 7.34
C MET A 294 7.44 4.25 7.39
N CYS A 295 7.14 3.60 6.26
CA CYS A 295 7.21 2.16 6.11
C CYS A 295 8.63 1.66 6.44
N PRO A 296 8.79 0.72 7.39
CA PRO A 296 10.10 0.19 7.72
C PRO A 296 10.75 -0.54 6.53
N GLY A 297 9.95 -1.14 5.65
CA GLY A 297 10.41 -1.87 4.47
C GLY A 297 10.67 -1.01 3.22
N LYS A 298 10.68 0.34 3.33
CA LYS A 298 10.85 1.23 2.17
C LYS A 298 12.13 0.93 1.38
N GLU A 299 13.28 0.89 2.04
CA GLU A 299 14.55 0.66 1.35
C GLU A 299 14.70 -0.79 0.87
N PHE A 300 14.20 -1.76 1.63
CA PHE A 300 14.10 -3.15 1.17
C PHE A 300 13.30 -3.25 -0.13
N ALA A 301 12.13 -2.62 -0.20
CA ALA A 301 11.29 -2.61 -1.40
C ALA A 301 11.97 -1.90 -2.57
N ARG A 302 12.68 -0.79 -2.30
CA ARG A 302 13.43 -0.04 -3.33
C ARG A 302 14.51 -0.91 -3.97
N ILE A 303 15.34 -1.56 -3.16
CA ILE A 303 16.43 -2.43 -3.63
C ILE A 303 15.83 -3.62 -4.41
N LEU A 304 14.79 -4.27 -3.87
CA LEU A 304 14.14 -5.39 -4.53
C LEU A 304 13.58 -5.02 -5.91
N ILE A 305 12.92 -3.88 -6.02
CA ILE A 305 12.39 -3.39 -7.29
C ILE A 305 13.53 -3.15 -8.29
N LEU A 306 14.63 -2.50 -7.85
CA LEU A 306 15.77 -2.22 -8.73
C LEU A 306 16.46 -3.49 -9.23
N VAL A 307 16.75 -4.44 -8.34
CA VAL A 307 17.38 -5.72 -8.69
C VAL A 307 16.49 -6.51 -9.64
N PHE A 308 15.19 -6.63 -9.32
CA PHE A 308 14.27 -7.37 -10.17
C PHE A 308 14.10 -6.72 -11.55
N LEU A 309 13.96 -5.39 -11.60
CA LEU A 309 13.86 -4.65 -12.87
C LEU A 309 15.15 -4.75 -13.70
N HIS A 310 16.33 -4.73 -13.06
CA HIS A 310 17.59 -4.94 -13.74
C HIS A 310 17.57 -6.27 -14.52
N HIS A 311 17.25 -7.39 -13.86
CA HIS A 311 17.17 -8.68 -14.54
C HIS A 311 16.10 -8.72 -15.62
N VAL A 312 14.93 -8.15 -15.38
CA VAL A 312 13.84 -8.13 -16.37
C VAL A 312 14.25 -7.34 -17.63
N LEU A 313 14.82 -6.13 -17.46
CA LEU A 313 15.21 -5.24 -18.56
C LEU A 313 16.40 -5.78 -19.37
N GLN A 314 17.35 -6.46 -18.71
CA GLN A 314 18.53 -7.04 -19.36
C GLN A 314 18.18 -8.28 -20.18
N ASN A 315 17.18 -9.06 -19.76
CA ASN A 315 16.93 -10.39 -20.34
C ASN A 315 15.68 -10.48 -21.23
N PHE A 316 14.73 -9.54 -21.09
CA PHE A 316 13.45 -9.63 -21.77
C PHE A 316 13.06 -8.34 -22.48
N ARG A 317 12.35 -8.51 -23.59
CA ARG A 317 11.45 -7.52 -24.19
C ARG A 317 10.03 -7.99 -23.95
N TRP A 318 9.11 -7.06 -23.72
CA TRP A 318 7.72 -7.41 -23.47
C TRP A 318 6.75 -6.35 -23.99
N GLU A 319 5.58 -6.83 -24.38
CA GLU A 319 4.43 -5.99 -24.72
C GLU A 319 3.19 -6.47 -23.96
N ALA A 320 2.31 -5.55 -23.56
CA ALA A 320 1.04 -5.95 -22.99
C ALA A 320 0.21 -6.67 -24.05
N LYS A 321 -0.30 -7.87 -23.74
CA LYS A 321 -1.14 -8.64 -24.66
C LYS A 321 -2.46 -7.90 -24.96
N ALA A 322 -2.94 -7.10 -24.00
CA ALA A 322 -4.10 -6.23 -24.15
C ALA A 322 -3.74 -4.81 -23.65
N PRO A 323 -3.18 -3.93 -24.49
CA PRO A 323 -2.75 -2.58 -24.08
C PRO A 323 -3.89 -1.70 -23.56
N SER A 324 -5.13 -2.01 -23.95
CA SER A 324 -6.34 -1.31 -23.50
C SER A 324 -6.94 -1.87 -22.19
N GLU A 325 -6.38 -2.96 -21.64
CA GLU A 325 -6.85 -3.52 -20.38
C GLU A 325 -6.51 -2.57 -19.23
N LYS A 326 -7.52 -2.13 -18.49
CA LYS A 326 -7.32 -1.26 -17.33
C LYS A 326 -6.55 -2.04 -16.27
N ILE A 327 -5.50 -1.45 -15.71
CA ILE A 327 -4.78 -2.00 -14.55
C ILE A 327 -5.78 -2.09 -13.37
N LEU A 328 -6.28 -3.30 -13.06
CA LEU A 328 -7.16 -3.50 -11.92
C LEU A 328 -6.35 -3.71 -10.65
N HIS A 329 -6.68 -2.96 -9.60
CA HIS A 329 -6.09 -3.12 -8.27
C HIS A 329 -6.93 -4.08 -7.40
N GLN A 330 -6.70 -5.39 -7.60
CA GLN A 330 -7.03 -6.54 -6.72
C GLN A 330 -8.47 -6.70 -6.21
N TYR A 331 -8.84 -7.94 -5.85
CA TYR A 331 -10.11 -8.42 -5.26
C TYR A 331 -11.20 -8.99 -6.19
N LYS A 332 -10.83 -9.65 -7.29
CA LYS A 332 -11.31 -10.99 -7.70
C LYS A 332 -10.52 -11.46 -8.93
N GLU A 333 -10.54 -12.76 -9.20
CA GLU A 333 -10.06 -13.37 -10.45
C GLU A 333 -10.58 -12.57 -11.66
N LEU A 334 -9.70 -12.35 -12.65
CA LEU A 334 -9.84 -11.54 -13.88
C LEU A 334 -9.40 -10.08 -13.79
N SER A 335 -8.10 -9.88 -13.92
CA SER A 335 -7.52 -9.08 -15.01
C SER A 335 -6.02 -9.25 -14.98
N VAL A 336 -5.52 -9.76 -16.07
CA VAL A 336 -4.21 -10.38 -16.15
C VAL A 336 -3.35 -9.38 -16.88
N ASN A 337 -2.33 -8.83 -16.23
CA ASN A 337 -1.21 -8.25 -16.98
C ASN A 337 -0.47 -9.41 -17.64
N VAL A 338 -1.09 -10.03 -18.66
CA VAL A 338 -0.41 -10.94 -19.57
C VAL A 338 0.45 -10.05 -20.43
N VAL A 339 1.74 -10.26 -20.35
CA VAL A 339 2.66 -9.69 -21.32
C VAL A 339 3.10 -10.80 -22.25
N ARG A 340 3.14 -10.50 -23.54
CA ARG A 340 3.91 -11.31 -24.47
C ARG A 340 5.38 -11.05 -24.18
N LEU A 341 6.15 -12.11 -24.06
CA LEU A 341 7.59 -12.05 -23.82
C LEU A 341 8.34 -12.41 -25.09
N SER A 342 9.43 -11.70 -25.32
CA SER A 342 10.45 -12.07 -26.30
C SER A 342 11.82 -11.95 -25.63
N ILE A 343 12.64 -12.99 -25.77
CA ILE A 343 14.00 -13.03 -25.20
C ILE A 343 14.92 -12.23 -26.13
N TRP A 344 15.90 -11.55 -25.56
CA TRP A 344 17.02 -10.98 -26.32
C TRP A 344 17.72 -12.05 -27.19
N LYS A 345 18.00 -11.74 -28.45
CA LYS A 345 18.96 -12.51 -29.25
C LYS A 345 20.27 -11.75 -29.33
N ASP A 346 21.39 -12.45 -29.17
CA ASP A 346 22.72 -11.88 -29.37
C ASP A 346 22.81 -11.34 -30.81
N GLY A 347 22.84 -10.01 -30.95
CA GLY A 347 22.78 -9.30 -32.24
C GLY A 347 21.72 -8.19 -32.29
N ASP A 348 20.74 -8.19 -31.37
CA ASP A 348 19.75 -7.12 -31.24
C ASP A 348 20.39 -5.89 -30.57
N ALA A 349 21.25 -5.14 -31.27
CA ALA A 349 21.87 -3.92 -30.73
C ALA A 349 20.83 -3.03 -30.02
N LEU A 350 21.20 -2.48 -28.84
CA LEU A 350 20.38 -1.54 -28.08
C LEU A 350 19.85 -0.43 -29.01
N PRO A 351 18.54 -0.34 -29.28
CA PRO A 351 17.98 0.97 -29.47
C PRO A 351 17.84 1.50 -28.05
N PHE A 352 18.90 2.12 -27.52
CA PHE A 352 18.65 3.40 -26.87
C PHE A 352 18.14 4.30 -28.00
N THR A 353 16.87 4.12 -28.41
CA THR A 353 16.19 5.12 -29.21
C THR A 353 16.26 6.34 -28.34
N HIS A 354 17.09 7.28 -28.76
CA HIS A 354 17.22 8.60 -28.20
C HIS A 354 15.85 9.03 -27.68
N ILE A 355 15.74 9.22 -26.36
CA ILE A 355 14.72 10.12 -25.84
C ILE A 355 15.19 11.48 -26.39
N ILE A 356 14.69 11.84 -27.57
CA ILE A 356 14.92 13.15 -28.15
C ILE A 356 14.16 14.11 -27.24
N ILE A 357 14.89 14.74 -26.33
CA ILE A 357 14.45 15.97 -25.67
C ILE A 357 14.62 17.03 -26.75
N ASN A 358 13.52 17.37 -27.44
CA ASN A 358 13.51 18.58 -28.26
C ASN A 358 13.66 19.77 -27.31
N GLU A 359 14.62 20.65 -27.64
CA GLU A 359 15.03 21.85 -26.91
C GLU A 359 13.88 22.75 -26.46
#